data_AF-A0A7V2TR11-F1
#
_entry.id   AF-A0A7V2TR11-F1
#
_cell.length_a   1.000
_cell.length_b   1.000
_cell.length_c   1.000
_cell.angle_alpha   90.00
_cell.angle_beta   90.00
_cell.angle_gamma   90.00
#
_symmetry.space_group_name_H-M   'P 1'
#
loop_
_entity.id
_entity.type
_entity.pdbx_description
1 polymer ?
#
loop_
_entity_poly.entity_id
_entity_poly.type
_entity_poly.pdbx_seq_one_letter_code
_entity_poly.pdbx_strand_id
1 'polypeptide(L)'
;GIGVDRVRVAAYSICGAMAGLAGMVLASRTSVAAPTGAEMHELYAIAACVIGGASLSGGEGGAFAAIAGALIMMVLYNFCTIQNISVHWQQILIGLLLVILVFYDTWRKRRAGVLRD
;
A
#
# COMPACT_ATOMS: atom_id res chain seq x y z
N GLY A 1 -9.86 10.65 -26.69
CA GLY A 1 -8.87 9.82 -25.98
C GLY A 1 -8.53 10.47 -24.66
N ILE A 2 -8.28 9.69 -23.61
CA ILE A 2 -7.87 10.21 -22.30
C ILE A 2 -6.40 10.65 -22.41
N GLY A 3 -6.07 11.86 -21.98
CA GLY A 3 -4.70 12.37 -22.00
C GLY A 3 -3.84 11.69 -20.93
N VAL A 4 -3.26 10.54 -21.25
CA VAL A 4 -2.50 9.70 -20.33
C VAL A 4 -1.39 10.49 -19.62
N ASP A 5 -0.68 11.35 -20.34
CA ASP A 5 0.38 12.19 -19.75
C ASP A 5 -0.15 13.13 -18.66
N ARG A 6 -1.29 13.78 -18.87
CA ARG A 6 -1.89 14.68 -17.87
C ARG A 6 -2.33 13.91 -16.62
N VAL A 7 -2.94 12.74 -16.80
CA VAL A 7 -3.37 11.89 -15.68
C VAL A 7 -2.16 11.37 -14.91
N ARG A 8 -1.10 10.97 -15.61
CA ARG A 8 0.13 10.46 -14.99
C ARG A 8 0.85 11.54 -14.19
N VAL A 9 1.00 12.74 -14.75
CA VAL A 9 1.58 13.89 -14.04
C VAL A 9 0.75 14.27 -12.82
N ALA A 10 -0.58 14.30 -12.94
CA ALA A 10 -1.47 14.58 -11.82
C ALA A 10 -1.39 13.51 -10.71
N ALA A 11 -1.30 12.23 -11.07
CA ALA A 11 -1.17 11.15 -10.09
C ALA A 11 0.14 11.25 -9.31
N TYR A 12 1.28 11.41 -9.99
CA TYR A 12 2.58 11.54 -9.33
C TYR A 12 2.70 12.81 -8.49
N SER A 13 2.13 13.94 -8.92
CA SER A 13 2.14 15.17 -8.13
C SER A 13 1.32 15.04 -6.84
N ILE A 14 0.14 14.39 -6.91
CA ILE A 14 -0.67 14.10 -5.71
C ILE A 14 0.08 13.15 -4.77
N CYS A 15 0.69 12.08 -5.28
CA CYS A 15 1.51 11.17 -4.48
C CYS A 15 2.66 11.91 -3.78
N GLY A 16 3.39 12.77 -4.49
CA GLY A 16 4.49 13.56 -3.92
C GLY A 16 4.02 14.53 -2.84
N ALA A 17 2.90 15.23 -3.06
CA ALA A 17 2.32 16.13 -2.08
C ALA A 17 1.89 15.38 -0.80
N MET A 18 1.25 14.22 -0.93
CA MET A 18 0.83 13.40 0.20
C MET A 18 2.04 12.80 0.94
N ALA A 19 3.07 12.36 0.23
CA ALA A 19 4.31 11.86 0.83
C ALA A 19 5.02 12.96 1.65
N GLY A 20 5.10 14.18 1.13
CA GLY A 20 5.65 15.33 1.86
C GLY A 20 4.86 15.65 3.13
N LEU A 21 3.53 15.63 3.03
CA LEU A 21 2.63 15.86 4.18
C LEU A 21 2.77 14.76 5.23
N ALA A 22 2.81 13.50 4.82
CA ALA A 22 3.04 12.36 5.71
C ALA A 22 4.42 12.44 6.41
N GLY A 23 5.46 12.86 5.68
CA GLY A 23 6.80 13.07 6.24
C GLY A 23 6.83 14.16 7.32
N MET A 24 6.14 15.29 7.10
CA MET A 24 6.00 16.35 8.11
C MET A 24 5.29 15.83 9.37
N VAL A 25 4.21 15.05 9.21
CA VAL A 25 3.47 14.46 10.33
C VAL A 25 4.36 13.46 11.10
N LEU A 26 5.12 12.63 10.39
CA LEU A 26 6.02 11.67 11.01
C LEU A 26 7.13 12.36 11.82
N ALA A 27 7.78 13.38 11.25
CA ALA A 27 8.81 14.17 11.93
C ALA A 27 8.26 14.86 13.19
N SER A 28 7.03 15.38 13.12
CA SER A 28 6.32 15.95 14.27
C SER A 28 6.12 14.94 15.39
N ARG A 29 5.86 13.66 15.05
CA ARG A 29 5.61 12.60 16.05
C ARG A 29 6.89 12.10 16.72
N THR A 30 7.97 11.95 15.97
CA THR A 30 9.22 11.37 16.49
C THR A 30 10.16 12.40 17.10
N SER A 31 9.90 13.70 16.91
CA SER A 31 10.77 14.83 17.31
C SER A 31 12.22 14.75 16.78
N VAL A 32 12.53 13.71 15.99
CA VAL A 32 13.82 13.40 15.37
C VAL A 32 13.52 12.90 13.97
N ALA A 33 14.14 13.54 12.98
CA ALA A 33 14.09 13.10 11.59
C ALA A 33 15.13 11.98 11.36
N ALA A 34 14.79 10.77 11.78
CA ALA A 34 15.59 9.60 11.45
C ALA A 34 15.30 9.15 10.01
N PRO A 35 16.32 8.97 9.14
CA PRO A 35 16.11 8.52 7.77
C PRO A 35 15.48 7.11 7.71
N THR A 36 15.73 6.29 8.72
CA THR A 36 15.12 4.96 8.88
C THR A 36 13.70 5.00 9.43
N GLY A 37 13.22 6.17 9.87
CA GLY A 37 11.90 6.33 10.49
C GLY A 37 10.74 6.01 9.56
N ALA A 38 10.97 6.03 8.24
CA ALA A 38 9.99 5.67 7.24
C ALA A 38 10.28 4.38 6.46
N GLU A 39 11.24 3.58 6.92
CA GLU A 39 11.52 2.29 6.28
C GLU A 39 10.27 1.40 6.28
N MET A 40 10.06 0.69 5.16
CA MET A 40 8.94 -0.23 4.93
C MET A 40 7.54 0.41 4.81
N HIS A 41 7.39 1.73 4.98
CA HIS A 41 6.08 2.37 4.76
C HIS A 41 5.59 2.26 3.32
N GLU A 42 6.49 2.18 2.34
CA GLU A 42 6.15 1.90 0.94
C GLU A 42 5.46 0.54 0.80
N LEU A 43 6.02 -0.49 1.43
CA LEU A 43 5.45 -1.84 1.40
C LEU A 43 4.09 -1.88 2.10
N TYR A 44 3.93 -1.14 3.21
CA TYR A 44 2.64 -0.99 3.88
C TYR A 44 1.60 -0.27 3.03
N ALA A 45 2.00 0.75 2.26
CA ALA A 45 1.11 1.44 1.34
C ALA A 45 0.65 0.52 0.21
N ILE A 46 1.55 -0.29 -0.35
CA ILE A 46 1.21 -1.30 -1.36
C ILE A 46 0.26 -2.35 -0.77
N ALA A 47 0.60 -2.91 0.40
CA ALA A 47 -0.25 -3.88 1.10
C ALA A 47 -1.66 -3.33 1.39
N ALA A 48 -1.77 -2.10 1.87
CA ALA A 48 -3.03 -1.42 2.11
C ALA A 48 -3.90 -1.33 0.85
N CYS A 49 -3.31 -0.91 -0.27
CA CYS A 49 -4.03 -0.81 -1.54
C CYS A 49 -4.56 -2.17 -2.02
N VAL A 50 -3.74 -3.24 -1.91
CA VAL A 50 -4.13 -4.59 -2.36
C VAL A 50 -5.18 -5.21 -1.43
N ILE A 51 -5.05 -5.02 -0.12
CA ILE A 51 -6.08 -5.44 0.86
C ILE A 51 -7.40 -4.71 0.57
N GLY A 52 -7.32 -3.43 0.20
CA GLY A 52 -8.46 -2.64 -0.25
C GLY A 52 -9.05 -3.09 -1.60
N GLY A 53 -8.46 -4.06 -2.28
CA GLY A 53 -8.97 -4.59 -3.56
C GLY A 53 -8.49 -3.83 -4.79
N ALA A 54 -7.43 -3.00 -4.67
CA ALA A 54 -6.74 -2.46 -5.85
C ALA A 54 -5.91 -3.56 -6.52
N SER A 55 -5.99 -3.64 -7.84
CA SER A 55 -5.20 -4.62 -8.58
C SER A 55 -3.82 -4.08 -8.98
N LEU A 56 -2.78 -4.91 -8.81
CA LEU A 56 -1.42 -4.57 -9.26
C LEU A 56 -1.29 -4.44 -10.77
N SER A 57 -2.08 -5.19 -11.56
CA SER A 57 -2.01 -5.10 -13.02
C SER A 57 -2.78 -3.90 -13.58
N GLY A 58 -3.41 -3.10 -12.72
CA GLY A 58 -4.22 -1.95 -13.10
C GLY A 58 -5.60 -2.30 -13.65
N GLY A 59 -6.42 -1.27 -13.85
CA GLY A 59 -7.76 -1.38 -14.43
C GLY A 59 -8.89 -1.64 -13.42
N GLU A 60 -8.58 -2.01 -12.18
CA GLU A 60 -9.56 -2.37 -11.15
C GLU A 60 -9.15 -1.86 -9.76
N GLY A 61 -10.14 -1.37 -9.01
CA GLY A 61 -9.97 -0.80 -7.66
C GLY A 61 -10.25 0.69 -7.59
N GLY A 62 -10.74 1.15 -6.43
CA GLY A 62 -11.09 2.55 -6.18
C GLY A 62 -10.28 3.17 -5.04
N ALA A 63 -10.07 4.49 -5.11
CA ALA A 63 -9.34 5.23 -4.07
C ALA A 63 -9.97 5.06 -2.67
N PHE A 64 -11.30 5.04 -2.58
CA PHE A 64 -12.01 4.81 -1.32
C PHE A 64 -11.72 3.43 -0.71
N ALA A 65 -11.59 2.40 -1.54
CA ALA A 65 -11.31 1.05 -1.08
C ALA A 65 -9.85 0.94 -0.57
N ALA A 66 -8.92 1.67 -1.19
CA ALA A 66 -7.55 1.79 -0.69
C ALA A 66 -7.46 2.49 0.68
N ILE A 67 -8.30 3.52 0.92
CA ILE A 67 -8.38 4.16 2.24
C ILE A 67 -8.89 3.17 3.30
N ALA A 68 -9.92 2.37 2.96
CA ALA A 68 -10.39 1.31 3.85
C ALA A 68 -9.30 0.26 4.13
N GLY A 69 -8.54 -0.15 3.10
CA GLY A 69 -7.39 -1.04 3.25
C GLY A 69 -6.27 -0.44 4.11
N ALA A 70 -6.02 0.86 4.01
CA ALA A 70 -5.05 1.57 4.86
C ALA A 70 -5.46 1.59 6.34
N LEU A 71 -6.76 1.77 6.62
CA LEU A 71 -7.30 1.65 7.98
C LEU A 71 -7.10 0.23 8.53
N ILE A 72 -7.38 -0.81 7.73
CA ILE A 72 -7.15 -2.20 8.12
C ILE A 72 -5.66 -2.44 8.41
N MET A 73 -4.77 -1.98 7.53
CA MET A 73 -3.32 -2.08 7.75
C MET A 73 -2.86 -1.38 9.03
N MET A 74 -3.41 -0.21 9.34
CA MET A 74 -3.09 0.51 10.57
C MET A 74 -3.55 -0.26 11.82
N VAL A 75 -4.73 -0.88 11.78
CA VAL A 75 -5.23 -1.74 12.86
C VAL A 75 -4.33 -2.96 13.04
N LEU A 76 -3.95 -3.63 11.95
CA LEU A 76 -3.00 -4.77 11.99
C LEU A 76 -1.65 -4.36 12.58
N TYR A 77 -1.13 -3.19 12.20
CA TYR A 77 0.12 -2.67 12.73
C TYR A 77 0.06 -2.46 14.25
N ASN A 78 -1.01 -1.81 14.73
CA ASN A 78 -1.23 -1.60 16.16
C ASN A 78 -1.41 -2.94 16.89
N PHE A 79 -2.12 -3.89 16.29
CA PHE A 79 -2.32 -5.23 16.87
C PHE A 79 -0.99 -5.97 17.06
N CYS A 80 -0.15 -6.05 16.01
CA CYS A 80 1.17 -6.69 16.10
C CYS A 80 2.07 -6.00 17.14
N THR A 81 1.99 -4.67 17.21
CA THR A 81 2.74 -3.87 18.20
C THR A 81 2.31 -4.20 19.63
N ILE A 82 1.00 -4.28 19.91
CA ILE A 82 0.49 -4.61 21.25
C ILE A 82 0.87 -6.05 21.64
N GLN A 83 0.86 -6.97 20.68
CA GLN A 83 1.31 -8.35 20.88
C GLN A 83 2.84 -8.49 21.03
N ASN A 84 3.59 -7.38 21.07
CA ASN A 84 5.05 -7.35 21.19
C ASN A 84 5.77 -8.19 20.11
N ILE A 85 5.16 -8.29 18.92
CA ILE A 85 5.82 -8.94 17.77
C ILE A 85 6.94 -8.01 17.30
N SER A 86 8.16 -8.54 17.17
CA SER A 86 9.28 -7.74 16.68
C SER A 86 9.01 -7.21 15.27
N VAL A 87 9.52 -6.01 14.96
CA VAL A 87 9.36 -5.37 13.65
C VAL A 87 9.84 -6.25 12.49
N HIS A 88 10.92 -7.01 12.69
CA HIS A 88 11.44 -7.94 11.67
C HIS A 88 10.42 -9.03 11.30
N TRP A 89 9.77 -9.63 12.29
CA TRP A 89 8.70 -10.62 12.06
C TRP A 89 7.48 -9.99 11.39
N GLN A 90 7.13 -8.76 11.77
CA GLN A 90 6.01 -8.04 11.14
C GLN A 90 6.27 -7.79 9.65
N GLN A 91 7.49 -7.41 9.28
CA GLN A 91 7.88 -7.21 7.89
C GLN A 91 7.79 -8.50 7.06
N ILE A 92 8.26 -9.62 7.62
CA ILE A 92 8.16 -10.94 6.96
C ILE A 92 6.70 -11.33 6.75
N LEU A 93 5.85 -11.15 7.77
CA LEU A 93 4.43 -11.47 7.69
C LEU A 93 3.72 -10.66 6.61
N ILE A 94 4.01 -9.36 6.52
CA ILE A 94 3.38 -8.47 5.54
C ILE A 94 3.87 -8.76 4.13
N GLY A 95 5.16 -9.07 3.96
CA GLY A 95 5.70 -9.53 2.68
C GLY A 95 5.05 -10.84 2.22
N LEU A 96 4.91 -11.82 3.13
CA LEU A 96 4.22 -13.08 2.84
C LEU A 96 2.75 -12.86 2.48
N LEU A 97 2.06 -12.00 3.22
CA LEU A 97 0.66 -11.65 2.99
C LEU A 97 0.49 -11.02 1.60
N LEU A 98 1.38 -10.11 1.20
CA LEU A 98 1.39 -9.53 -0.14
C LEU A 98 1.60 -10.57 -1.24
N VAL A 99 2.54 -11.51 -1.06
CA VAL A 99 2.77 -12.59 -2.03
C VAL A 99 1.51 -13.44 -2.20
N ILE A 100 0.84 -13.79 -1.10
CA ILE A 100 -0.42 -14.54 -1.13
C ILE A 100 -1.51 -13.74 -1.87
N LEU A 101 -1.64 -12.45 -1.57
CA LEU A 101 -2.63 -11.58 -2.23
C LEU A 101 -2.38 -11.45 -3.73
N VAL A 102 -1.14 -11.26 -4.16
CA VAL A 102 -0.77 -11.19 -5.58
C VAL A 102 -1.02 -12.53 -6.28
N PHE A 103 -0.67 -13.63 -5.64
CA PHE A 103 -0.94 -14.96 -6.19
C PHE A 103 -2.45 -15.19 -6.35
N TYR A 104 -3.24 -14.76 -5.37
CA TYR A 104 -4.70 -14.81 -5.44
C TYR A 104 -5.26 -13.89 -6.54
N ASP A 105 -4.77 -12.66 -6.66
CA ASP A 105 -5.18 -11.70 -7.71
C ASP A 105 -4.89 -12.27 -9.11
N THR A 106 -3.67 -12.75 -9.34
CA THR A 106 -3.27 -13.34 -10.63
C THR A 106 -4.02 -14.63 -10.95
N TRP A 107 -4.27 -15.50 -9.97
CA TRP A 107 -5.05 -16.72 -10.16
C TRP A 107 -6.53 -16.45 -10.45
N ARG A 108 -7.12 -15.48 -9.76
CA ARG A 108 -8.51 -15.03 -10.00
C ARG A 108 -8.66 -14.48 -11.41
N LYS A 109 -7.71 -13.66 -11.88
CA LYS A 109 -7.71 -13.11 -13.25
C LYS A 109 -7.57 -14.19 -14.32
N ARG A 110 -6.72 -15.18 -14.11
CA ARG A 110 -6.60 -16.35 -15.01
C ARG A 110 -7.93 -17.11 -15.13
N ARG A 111 -8.66 -17.28 -14.02
CA ARG A 111 -9.98 -17.91 -14.03
C ARG A 111 -11.08 -17.06 -14.65
N ALA A 112 -10.97 -15.73 -14.55
CA ALA A 112 -11.93 -14.80 -15.15
C ALA A 112 -11.82 -14.68 -16.69
N GLY A 113 -10.87 -15.38 -17.34
CA GLY A 113 -10.79 -15.47 -18.80
C GLY A 113 -10.26 -14.22 -19.51
N VAL A 114 -9.71 -13.25 -18.77
CA VAL A 114 -9.22 -11.95 -19.31
C VAL A 114 -7.80 -12.05 -19.89
N LEU A 115 -7.16 -13.22 -19.82
CA LEU A 115 -5.87 -13.52 -20.48
C LEU A 115 -6.11 -14.41 -21.72
N ARG A 116 -7.01 -13.99 -22.61
CA ARG A 116 -6.93 -14.39 -24.02
C ARG A 116 -6.43 -13.15 -24.75
N ASP A 117 -5.22 -13.31 -25.29
CA ASP A 117 -4.41 -12.40 -26.11
C ASP A 117 -3.38 -11.55 -25.34
#